data_AF-A0A7X0CCT7-F1
#
_entry.id   AF-A0A7X0CCT7-F1
#
_cell.length_a   1.000
_cell.length_b   1.000
_cell.length_c   1.000
_cell.angle_alpha   90.00
_cell.angle_beta   90.00
_cell.angle_gamma   90.00
#
_symmetry.space_group_name_H-M   'P 1'
#
loop_
_entity.id
_entity.type
_entity.pdbx_description
1 polymer ?
#
loop_
_entity_poly.entity_id
_entity_poly.type
_entity_poly.pdbx_seq_one_letter_code
_entity_poly.pdbx_strand_id
1 'polypeptide(L)'
;MGRPERELDPGSGLIERFAYDLRQLRVAAGNPTYRIMGSRVGCSPSRLSEAAKGLRLPSLAATVDYVRACGMTDTAEWERRWHEINSQIPQNTQAAREPEPSESAMADEAHSQEQRPRALWRVVAVIGTALALVTATAASIRATGDAVPDIPTRCRSPVVEVRVPISVQPCVEVTDGAVVTSLALRAVQAVDGTVAYVWLYDIESRVPLAKTLRTCELGTLTAGQASTCGPFPQEVPPGRYTTAVAVEPGPRQSAPPHWRSGATGTQSQRVDTGP
;
A
#
# COMPACT_ATOMS: atom_id res chain seq x y z
N MET A 1 -0.77 -29.50 1.78
CA MET A 1 0.13 -28.43 2.28
C MET A 1 1.14 -28.15 1.20
N GLY A 2 1.20 -26.91 0.70
CA GLY A 2 2.15 -26.52 -0.36
C GLY A 2 3.57 -26.35 0.18
N ARG A 3 4.57 -26.42 -0.70
CA ARG A 3 5.96 -26.11 -0.33
C ARG A 3 6.01 -24.70 0.27
N PRO A 4 6.71 -24.50 1.42
CA PRO A 4 6.86 -23.18 2.01
C PRO A 4 7.52 -22.21 1.02
N GLU A 5 7.13 -20.93 1.10
CA GLU A 5 7.73 -19.90 0.26
C GLU A 5 9.21 -19.75 0.60
N ARG A 6 10.05 -19.63 -0.44
CA ARG A 6 11.47 -19.32 -0.28
C ARG A 6 11.63 -17.98 0.42
N GLU A 7 12.53 -17.91 1.39
CA GLU A 7 12.91 -16.66 2.04
C GLU A 7 13.43 -15.64 1.00
N LEU A 8 12.95 -14.41 1.10
CA LEU A 8 13.39 -13.30 0.26
C LEU A 8 14.23 -12.38 1.13
N ASP A 9 15.48 -12.15 0.72
CA ASP A 9 16.29 -11.08 1.29
C ASP A 9 15.90 -9.75 0.61
N PRO A 10 15.28 -8.80 1.34
CA PRO A 10 14.90 -7.50 0.78
C PRO A 10 16.10 -6.62 0.41
N GLY A 11 17.31 -6.93 0.86
CA GLY A 11 18.55 -6.22 0.50
C GLY A 11 19.20 -6.69 -0.80
N SER A 12 18.76 -7.83 -1.36
CA SER A 12 19.41 -8.49 -2.49
C SER A 12 19.16 -7.84 -3.86
N GLY A 13 18.10 -7.03 -4.02
CA GLY A 13 17.78 -6.41 -5.31
C GLY A 13 16.41 -5.74 -5.37
N LEU A 14 16.18 -4.91 -6.40
CA LEU A 14 14.91 -4.19 -6.58
C LEU A 14 13.72 -5.15 -6.77
N ILE A 15 13.92 -6.28 -7.46
CA ILE A 15 12.87 -7.26 -7.76
C ILE A 15 12.52 -8.09 -6.52
N GLU A 16 13.54 -8.62 -5.85
CA GLU A 16 13.42 -9.37 -4.59
C GLU A 16 12.70 -8.52 -3.55
N ARG A 17 13.08 -7.23 -3.47
CA ARG A 17 12.44 -6.27 -2.59
C ARG A 17 10.97 -6.07 -2.92
N PHE A 18 10.65 -5.84 -4.19
CA PHE A 18 9.26 -5.62 -4.61
C PHE A 18 8.37 -6.81 -4.27
N ALA A 19 8.87 -8.03 -4.50
CA ALA A 19 8.16 -9.25 -4.15
C ALA A 19 8.05 -9.45 -2.63
N TYR A 20 9.08 -9.07 -1.86
CA TYR A 20 9.02 -9.05 -0.41
C TYR A 20 7.90 -8.12 0.08
N ASP A 21 7.82 -6.90 -0.46
CA ASP A 21 6.80 -5.93 -0.08
C ASP A 21 5.38 -6.41 -0.43
N LEU A 22 5.19 -7.10 -1.57
CA LEU A 22 3.92 -7.77 -1.89
C LEU A 22 3.57 -8.84 -0.85
N ARG A 23 4.53 -9.65 -0.38
CA ARG A 23 4.27 -10.63 0.68
C ARG A 23 3.90 -9.99 2.00
N GLN A 24 4.54 -8.88 2.36
CA GLN A 24 4.16 -8.12 3.55
C GLN A 24 2.73 -7.59 3.40
N LEU A 25 2.31 -7.18 2.19
CA LEU A 25 0.92 -6.74 1.93
C LEU A 25 -0.07 -7.86 2.18
N ARG A 26 0.29 -9.08 1.78
CA ARG A 26 -0.48 -10.27 2.10
C ARG A 26 -0.55 -10.50 3.60
N VAL A 27 0.54 -10.38 4.34
CA VAL A 27 0.56 -10.51 5.81
C VAL A 27 -0.35 -9.47 6.48
N ALA A 28 -0.21 -8.19 6.12
CA ALA A 28 -1.04 -7.11 6.64
C ALA A 28 -2.54 -7.31 6.37
N ALA A 29 -2.87 -7.93 5.23
CA ALA A 29 -4.24 -8.32 4.87
C ALA A 29 -4.76 -9.60 5.60
N GLY A 30 -4.08 -10.06 6.66
CA GLY A 30 -4.42 -11.27 7.40
C GLY A 30 -3.87 -12.56 6.79
N ASN A 31 -2.85 -12.44 5.93
CA ASN A 31 -2.15 -13.54 5.27
C ASN A 31 -3.05 -14.54 4.50
N PRO A 32 -3.95 -14.07 3.61
CA PRO A 32 -4.81 -14.97 2.85
C PRO A 32 -3.98 -15.89 1.94
N THR A 33 -4.51 -17.09 1.68
CA THR A 33 -3.90 -18.02 0.71
C THR A 33 -4.05 -17.49 -0.71
N TYR A 34 -3.12 -17.84 -1.62
CA TYR A 34 -3.24 -17.45 -3.04
C TYR A 34 -4.53 -17.91 -3.70
N ARG A 35 -5.14 -19.00 -3.20
CA ARG A 35 -6.45 -19.46 -3.66
C ARG A 35 -7.56 -18.47 -3.28
N ILE A 36 -7.59 -18.04 -2.02
CA ILE A 36 -8.54 -17.02 -1.54
C ILE A 36 -8.33 -15.71 -2.30
N MET A 37 -7.07 -15.29 -2.47
CA MET A 37 -6.74 -14.08 -3.23
C MET A 37 -7.20 -14.17 -4.68
N GLY A 38 -6.90 -15.27 -5.37
CA GLY A 38 -7.31 -15.49 -6.76
C GLY A 38 -8.83 -15.41 -6.95
N SER A 39 -9.60 -15.99 -6.03
CA SER A 39 -11.06 -15.89 -6.04
C SER A 39 -11.59 -14.46 -5.86
N ARG A 40 -10.85 -13.55 -5.21
CA ARG A 40 -11.27 -12.15 -5.02
C ARG A 40 -11.13 -11.30 -6.28
N VAL A 41 -10.18 -11.63 -7.15
CA VAL A 41 -9.81 -10.79 -8.31
C VAL A 41 -9.92 -11.51 -9.66
N GLY A 42 -10.35 -12.78 -9.67
CA GLY A 42 -10.48 -13.55 -10.91
C GLY A 42 -9.15 -13.99 -11.52
N CYS A 43 -8.09 -14.13 -10.71
CA CYS A 43 -6.77 -14.55 -11.18
C CYS A 43 -6.39 -15.95 -10.67
N SER A 44 -5.50 -16.62 -11.41
CA SER A 44 -5.00 -17.92 -10.98
C SER A 44 -4.11 -17.80 -9.73
N PRO A 45 -4.20 -18.75 -8.78
CA PRO A 45 -3.32 -18.77 -7.61
C PRO A 45 -1.84 -18.86 -7.99
N SER A 46 -1.53 -19.51 -9.11
CA SER A 46 -0.17 -19.63 -9.64
C SER A 46 0.39 -18.26 -10.07
N ARG A 47 -0.38 -17.42 -10.78
CA ARG A 47 0.05 -16.08 -11.17
C ARG A 47 0.37 -15.19 -9.98
N LEU A 48 -0.46 -15.23 -8.94
CA LEU A 48 -0.21 -14.50 -7.68
C LEU A 48 1.01 -15.04 -6.94
N SER A 49 1.19 -16.36 -6.93
CA SER A 49 2.39 -16.98 -6.35
C SER A 49 3.65 -16.57 -7.10
N GLU A 50 3.64 -16.59 -8.44
CA GLU A 50 4.76 -16.11 -9.28
C GLU A 50 5.12 -14.65 -8.97
N ALA A 51 4.13 -13.78 -8.83
CA ALA A 51 4.35 -12.37 -8.52
C ALA A 51 5.09 -12.16 -7.18
N ALA A 52 4.85 -13.04 -6.21
CA ALA A 52 5.49 -13.01 -4.91
C ALA A 52 6.85 -13.76 -4.84
N LYS A 53 7.36 -14.35 -5.94
CA LYS A 53 8.61 -15.15 -5.88
C LYS A 53 9.89 -14.35 -5.84
N GLY A 54 9.88 -13.09 -6.29
CA GLY A 54 11.07 -12.24 -6.34
C GLY A 54 12.14 -12.73 -7.32
N LEU A 55 11.76 -13.48 -8.36
CA LEU A 55 12.68 -13.96 -9.40
C LEU A 55 12.68 -13.06 -10.65
N ARG A 56 11.58 -12.34 -10.87
CA ARG A 56 11.38 -11.39 -11.95
C ARG A 56 10.36 -10.34 -11.50
N LEU A 57 10.43 -9.14 -12.07
CA LEU A 57 9.38 -8.14 -11.83
C LEU A 57 8.06 -8.72 -12.38
N PRO A 58 6.98 -8.83 -11.56
CA PRO A 58 5.66 -9.23 -12.07
C PRO A 58 5.17 -8.26 -13.14
N SER A 59 4.17 -8.65 -13.93
CA SER A 59 3.49 -7.67 -14.80
C SER A 59 2.74 -6.63 -13.96
N LEU A 60 2.51 -5.45 -14.54
CA LEU A 60 1.72 -4.40 -13.88
C LEU A 60 0.32 -4.93 -13.50
N ALA A 61 -0.31 -5.68 -14.40
CA ALA A 61 -1.60 -6.32 -14.14
C ALA A 61 -1.53 -7.29 -12.94
N ALA A 62 -0.56 -8.20 -12.90
CA ALA A 62 -0.40 -9.12 -11.77
C ALA A 62 -0.15 -8.39 -10.43
N THR A 63 0.57 -7.26 -10.48
CA THR A 63 0.78 -6.40 -9.30
C THR A 63 -0.54 -5.80 -8.80
N VAL A 64 -1.31 -5.19 -9.70
CA VAL A 64 -2.61 -4.58 -9.38
C VAL A 64 -3.58 -5.63 -8.84
N ASP A 65 -3.65 -6.81 -9.47
CA ASP A 65 -4.48 -7.93 -9.03
C ASP A 65 -4.08 -8.40 -7.63
N TYR A 66 -2.78 -8.52 -7.36
CA TYR A 66 -2.27 -8.91 -6.04
C TYR A 66 -2.69 -7.92 -4.95
N VAL A 67 -2.50 -6.62 -5.22
CA VAL A 67 -2.81 -5.54 -4.29
C VAL A 67 -4.31 -5.48 -3.99
N ARG A 68 -5.14 -5.60 -5.03
CA ARG A 68 -6.61 -5.68 -4.88
C ARG A 68 -7.05 -6.92 -4.13
N ALA A 69 -6.40 -8.06 -4.36
CA ALA A 69 -6.71 -9.29 -3.64
C ALA A 69 -6.38 -9.21 -2.13
N CYS A 70 -5.46 -8.31 -1.76
CA CYS A 70 -5.16 -7.93 -0.38
C CYS A 70 -6.15 -6.90 0.21
N GLY A 71 -7.16 -6.47 -0.54
CA GLY A 71 -8.21 -5.57 -0.05
C GLY A 71 -7.92 -4.09 -0.24
N MET A 72 -6.84 -3.72 -0.94
CA MET A 72 -6.53 -2.33 -1.26
C MET A 72 -7.37 -1.86 -2.46
N THR A 73 -8.06 -0.74 -2.32
CA THR A 73 -8.83 -0.11 -3.42
C THR A 73 -7.96 0.83 -4.25
N ASP A 74 -7.04 1.55 -3.61
CA ASP A 74 -6.08 2.42 -4.30
C ASP A 74 -4.81 1.65 -4.64
N THR A 75 -4.54 1.51 -5.95
CA THR A 75 -3.36 0.83 -6.51
C THR A 75 -2.31 1.78 -7.05
N ALA A 76 -2.56 3.10 -7.04
CA ALA A 76 -1.72 4.09 -7.72
C ALA A 76 -0.28 4.11 -7.20
N GLU A 77 -0.08 3.88 -5.89
CA GLU A 77 1.26 3.78 -5.32
C GLU A 77 2.02 2.57 -5.86
N TRP A 78 1.37 1.40 -5.90
CA TRP A 78 2.00 0.17 -6.38
C TRP A 78 2.31 0.23 -7.87
N GLU A 79 1.43 0.84 -8.66
CA GLU A 79 1.67 1.09 -10.09
C GLU A 79 2.86 2.02 -10.31
N ARG A 80 2.95 3.12 -9.54
CA ARG A 80 4.08 4.06 -9.63
C ARG A 80 5.40 3.38 -9.29
N ARG A 81 5.44 2.63 -8.18
CA ARG A 81 6.63 1.86 -7.75
C ARG A 81 7.02 0.82 -8.80
N TRP A 82 6.03 0.17 -9.41
CA TRP A 82 6.27 -0.78 -10.50
C TRP A 82 6.96 -0.10 -11.68
N HIS A 83 6.46 1.06 -12.13
CA HIS A 83 7.06 1.82 -13.24
C HIS A 83 8.49 2.28 -12.93
N GLU A 84 8.74 2.74 -11.71
CA GLU A 84 10.05 3.15 -11.25
C GLU A 84 11.06 1.99 -11.32
N ILE A 85 10.69 0.81 -10.81
CA ILE A 85 11.55 -0.37 -10.87
C ILE A 85 11.74 -0.84 -12.32
N ASN A 86 10.66 -0.86 -13.10
CA ASN A 86 10.70 -1.24 -14.52
C ASN A 86 11.66 -0.36 -15.33
N SER A 87 11.75 0.94 -15.02
CA SER A 87 12.68 1.86 -15.67
C SER A 87 14.16 1.61 -15.33
N GLN A 88 14.42 0.93 -14.22
CA GLN A 88 15.78 0.64 -13.70
C GLN A 88 16.29 -0.75 -14.13
N ILE A 89 15.43 -1.63 -14.63
CA ILE A 89 15.81 -2.98 -15.05
C ILE A 89 16.18 -2.97 -16.55
N PRO A 90 17.38 -3.46 -16.94
CA PRO A 90 17.73 -3.64 -18.35
C PRO A 90 16.74 -4.58 -19.06
N GLN A 91 16.19 -4.17 -20.21
CA GLN A 91 15.10 -4.89 -20.90
C GLN A 91 15.45 -6.30 -21.38
N ASN A 92 16.73 -6.71 -21.33
CA ASN A 92 17.16 -8.06 -21.68
C ASN A 92 16.71 -9.13 -20.65
N THR A 93 16.18 -8.73 -19.49
CA THR A 93 15.66 -9.64 -18.45
C THR A 93 14.15 -9.89 -18.57
N GLN A 94 13.44 -9.16 -19.44
CA GLN A 94 11.97 -9.18 -19.52
C GLN A 94 11.39 -10.11 -20.58
N ALA A 95 12.20 -10.58 -21.53
CA ALA A 95 11.75 -11.37 -22.67
C ALA A 95 11.73 -12.88 -22.36
N ALA A 96 10.73 -13.30 -21.58
CA ALA A 96 10.17 -14.64 -21.70
C ALA A 96 8.65 -14.51 -21.55
N ARG A 97 7.99 -14.39 -22.71
CA ARG A 97 6.52 -14.33 -22.91
C ARG A 97 5.75 -15.06 -21.81
N GLU A 98 4.84 -14.34 -21.18
CA GLU A 98 3.63 -14.96 -20.64
C GLU A 98 2.93 -15.65 -21.83
N PRO A 99 2.58 -16.94 -21.77
CA PRO A 99 1.74 -17.50 -22.81
C PRO A 99 0.43 -16.72 -22.81
N GLU A 100 0.15 -16.05 -23.93
CA GLU A 100 -1.20 -15.71 -24.36
C GLU A 100 -2.13 -16.89 -24.03
N PRO A 101 -3.39 -16.66 -23.62
CA PRO A 101 -4.31 -17.76 -23.39
C PRO A 101 -4.42 -18.56 -24.69
N SER A 102 -3.81 -19.74 -24.73
CA SER A 102 -3.85 -20.59 -25.90
C SER A 102 -5.28 -21.03 -26.12
N GLU A 103 -5.84 -20.70 -27.28
CA GLU A 103 -7.11 -21.21 -27.83
C GLU A 103 -7.20 -22.76 -27.90
N SER A 104 -6.19 -23.50 -27.44
CA SER A 104 -6.16 -24.96 -27.43
C SER A 104 -6.73 -25.62 -26.17
N ALA A 105 -7.45 -24.88 -25.30
CA ALA A 105 -8.28 -25.47 -24.24
C ALA A 105 -9.73 -25.76 -24.67
N MET A 106 -10.06 -25.58 -25.96
CA MET A 106 -11.32 -26.03 -26.55
C MET A 106 -11.07 -27.23 -27.46
N ALA A 107 -10.68 -28.38 -26.89
CA ALA A 107 -10.67 -29.64 -27.62
C ALA A 107 -10.99 -30.88 -26.77
N ASP A 108 -11.36 -30.75 -25.49
CA ASP A 108 -11.58 -31.96 -24.65
C ASP A 108 -12.83 -31.92 -23.75
N GLU A 109 -13.88 -31.22 -24.18
CA GLU A 109 -15.23 -31.38 -23.60
C GLU A 109 -16.29 -31.47 -24.71
N ALA A 110 -16.18 -32.51 -25.52
CA ALA A 110 -17.19 -32.88 -26.51
C ALA A 110 -17.79 -34.27 -26.24
N HIS A 111 -18.12 -34.60 -24.98
CA HIS A 111 -19.07 -35.69 -24.69
C HIS A 111 -19.64 -35.65 -23.25
N SER A 112 -20.51 -34.68 -22.95
CA SER A 112 -21.59 -34.83 -21.93
C SER A 112 -22.49 -33.60 -21.91
N GLN A 113 -23.21 -33.34 -23.00
CA GLN A 113 -24.40 -32.50 -22.96
C GLN A 113 -25.48 -33.08 -23.87
N GLU A 114 -26.16 -34.10 -23.36
CA GLU A 114 -27.57 -34.30 -23.68
C GLU A 114 -28.26 -34.76 -22.40
N GLN A 115 -29.10 -33.88 -21.84
CA GLN A 115 -30.40 -34.18 -21.24
C GLN A 115 -30.86 -33.01 -20.36
N ARG A 116 -31.42 -32.00 -21.01
CA ARG A 116 -32.52 -31.20 -20.43
C ARG A 116 -33.81 -31.98 -20.66
N PRO A 117 -34.69 -32.04 -19.65
CA PRO A 117 -36.08 -31.79 -19.93
C PRO A 117 -36.59 -30.55 -19.18
N ARG A 118 -37.47 -29.86 -19.90
CA ARG A 118 -38.14 -28.62 -19.56
C ARG A 118 -39.15 -28.86 -18.45
N ALA A 119 -39.17 -27.98 -17.44
CA ALA A 119 -40.37 -27.74 -16.64
C ALA A 119 -40.51 -26.25 -16.39
N LEU A 120 -41.59 -25.69 -16.95
CA LEU A 120 -42.09 -24.35 -16.68
C LEU A 120 -42.34 -24.17 -15.18
N TRP A 121 -42.10 -22.97 -14.65
CA TRP A 121 -43.06 -22.39 -13.71
C TRP A 121 -43.18 -20.88 -13.91
N ARG A 122 -44.35 -20.48 -14.41
CA ARG A 122 -44.90 -19.12 -14.38
C ARG A 122 -45.64 -18.97 -13.06
N VAL A 123 -45.33 -17.96 -12.25
CA VAL A 123 -46.26 -17.28 -11.30
C VAL A 123 -45.66 -15.88 -11.07
N VAL A 124 -46.09 -14.82 -11.78
CA VAL A 124 -47.19 -13.88 -11.48
C VAL A 124 -47.07 -13.15 -10.14
N ALA A 125 -46.99 -11.82 -10.24
CA ALA A 125 -46.89 -10.83 -9.17
C ALA A 125 -48.16 -10.73 -8.29
N VAL A 126 -47.98 -10.34 -7.02
CA VAL A 126 -49.01 -9.65 -6.24
C VAL A 126 -48.37 -8.47 -5.52
N ILE A 127 -48.74 -7.27 -5.98
CA ILE A 127 -48.57 -5.99 -5.28
C ILE A 127 -49.69 -5.89 -4.25
N GLY A 128 -49.34 -5.53 -3.01
CA GLY A 128 -50.29 -5.20 -1.95
C GLY A 128 -49.73 -4.08 -1.08
N THR A 129 -49.97 -2.84 -1.50
CA THR A 129 -49.81 -1.64 -0.68
C THR A 129 -50.82 -1.62 0.46
N ALA A 130 -50.37 -1.35 1.69
CA ALA A 130 -51.21 -0.72 2.72
C ALA A 130 -50.36 0.21 3.59
N LEU A 131 -50.92 1.40 3.76
CA LEU A 131 -50.35 2.65 4.22
C LEU A 131 -50.55 2.84 5.74
N ALA A 132 -49.66 3.64 6.31
CA ALA A 132 -49.77 4.41 7.57
C ALA A 132 -49.58 3.68 8.92
N LEU A 133 -48.47 4.02 9.59
CA LEU A 133 -48.56 4.92 10.74
C LEU A 133 -47.22 5.64 10.97
N VAL A 134 -47.26 6.96 10.79
CA VAL A 134 -46.23 7.91 11.18
C VAL A 134 -46.24 8.00 12.70
N THR A 135 -45.17 7.55 13.35
CA THR A 135 -44.76 8.10 14.65
C THR A 135 -43.29 8.43 14.59
N ALA A 136 -43.03 9.74 14.60
CA ALA A 136 -41.72 10.33 14.67
C ALA A 136 -41.05 9.96 16.01
N THR A 137 -39.98 9.17 15.93
CA THR A 137 -38.85 9.29 16.86
C THR A 137 -37.60 9.42 16.01
N ALA A 138 -37.38 10.64 15.50
CA ALA A 138 -36.05 11.08 15.15
C ALA A 138 -35.24 11.21 16.47
N ALA A 139 -34.83 10.06 17.02
CA ALA A 139 -33.78 10.02 18.00
C ALA A 139 -32.54 10.55 17.28
N SER A 140 -32.25 11.82 17.53
CA SER A 140 -31.06 12.48 17.04
C SER A 140 -29.88 11.66 17.52
N ILE A 141 -29.31 10.84 16.64
CA ILE A 141 -27.90 10.48 16.77
C ILE A 141 -27.20 11.81 16.52
N ARG A 142 -27.04 12.60 17.60
CA ARG A 142 -25.87 13.47 17.69
C ARG A 142 -24.73 12.49 17.54
N ALA A 143 -24.27 12.34 16.30
CA ALA A 143 -22.87 12.11 16.08
C ALA A 143 -22.22 13.24 16.87
N THR A 144 -21.74 12.91 18.06
CA THR A 144 -20.51 13.50 18.55
C THR A 144 -19.52 13.17 17.44
N GLY A 145 -19.51 14.02 16.41
CA GLY A 145 -18.30 14.27 15.68
C GLY A 145 -17.37 14.75 16.78
N ASP A 146 -16.65 13.80 17.37
CA ASP A 146 -15.38 14.09 17.99
C ASP A 146 -14.72 15.00 16.97
N ALA A 147 -14.54 16.26 17.37
CA ALA A 147 -13.81 17.21 16.59
C ALA A 147 -12.54 16.48 16.17
N VAL A 148 -12.45 16.15 14.88
CA VAL A 148 -11.20 15.69 14.30
C VAL A 148 -10.26 16.82 14.65
N PRO A 149 -9.26 16.60 15.53
CA PRO A 149 -8.36 17.67 15.92
C PRO A 149 -7.81 18.23 14.62
N ASP A 150 -7.97 19.54 14.45
CA ASP A 150 -7.63 20.33 13.28
C ASP A 150 -6.38 19.72 12.64
N ILE A 151 -6.56 18.89 11.59
CA ILE A 151 -5.41 18.24 10.97
C ILE A 151 -4.68 19.41 10.32
N PRO A 152 -3.47 19.77 10.76
CA PRO A 152 -2.77 20.90 10.18
C PRO A 152 -2.73 20.66 8.69
N THR A 153 -3.16 21.65 7.90
CA THR A 153 -3.51 21.53 6.48
C THR A 153 -2.36 21.01 5.59
N ARG A 154 -1.20 20.71 6.18
CA ARG A 154 0.07 20.32 5.56
C ARG A 154 0.49 18.88 5.87
N CYS A 155 -0.26 18.15 6.70
CA CYS A 155 -0.10 16.70 6.83
C CYS A 155 -0.82 15.98 5.68
N ARG A 156 -0.24 14.87 5.20
CA ARG A 156 -0.95 14.00 4.25
C ARG A 156 -1.89 13.03 4.96
N SER A 157 -2.87 12.49 4.25
CA SER A 157 -3.63 11.34 4.73
C SER A 157 -2.70 10.19 5.16
N PRO A 158 -3.02 9.51 6.27
CA PRO A 158 -2.19 8.41 6.75
C PRO A 158 -2.13 7.29 5.72
N VAL A 159 -0.96 6.68 5.62
CA VAL A 159 -0.74 5.45 4.83
C VAL A 159 -0.25 4.37 5.78
N VAL A 160 -0.75 3.15 5.60
CA VAL A 160 -0.29 2.01 6.39
C VAL A 160 0.98 1.48 5.75
N GLU A 161 2.09 1.59 6.46
CA GLU A 161 3.30 0.88 6.09
C GLU A 161 3.07 -0.59 6.36
N VAL A 162 3.32 -1.39 5.34
CA VAL A 162 2.90 -2.79 5.33
C VAL A 162 3.95 -3.69 5.98
N ARG A 163 5.21 -3.22 6.03
CA ARG A 163 6.36 -3.96 6.58
C ARG A 163 6.40 -3.93 8.10
N VAL A 164 5.89 -2.85 8.68
CA VAL A 164 5.70 -2.63 10.10
C VAL A 164 4.27 -2.14 10.23
N PRO A 165 3.35 -2.84 10.92
CA PRO A 165 1.93 -2.51 10.92
C PRO A 165 1.67 -1.20 11.66
N ILE A 166 2.04 -0.10 11.02
CA ILE A 166 2.07 1.26 11.52
C ILE A 166 1.50 2.14 10.42
N SER A 167 0.44 2.85 10.78
CA SER A 167 -0.06 3.97 10.02
C SER A 167 0.88 5.14 10.23
N VAL A 168 1.39 5.72 9.14
CA VAL A 168 2.27 6.89 9.15
C VAL A 168 1.64 8.03 8.40
N GLN A 169 1.68 9.21 9.01
CA GLN A 169 1.18 10.46 8.47
C GLN A 169 2.33 11.47 8.51
N PRO A 170 2.99 11.72 7.36
CA PRO A 170 4.04 12.71 7.28
C PRO A 170 3.46 14.13 7.20
N CYS A 171 4.12 15.04 7.91
CA CYS A 171 3.76 16.45 8.02
C CYS A 171 4.97 17.33 7.70
N VAL A 172 4.72 18.45 7.04
CA VAL A 172 5.74 19.44 6.71
C VAL A 172 5.17 20.85 6.84
N GLU A 173 5.92 21.78 7.38
CA GLU A 173 5.52 23.18 7.45
C GLU A 173 6.72 24.12 7.36
N VAL A 174 6.46 25.41 7.14
CA VAL A 174 7.49 26.45 7.17
C VAL A 174 7.17 27.35 8.34
N THR A 175 8.08 27.42 9.30
CA THR A 175 7.95 28.18 10.54
C THR A 175 9.27 28.91 10.79
N ASP A 176 9.22 30.23 10.97
CA ASP A 176 10.39 31.08 11.23
C ASP A 176 11.55 30.89 10.23
N GLY A 177 11.21 30.67 8.95
CA GLY A 177 12.19 30.45 7.88
C GLY A 177 12.82 29.05 7.84
N ALA A 178 12.48 28.18 8.79
CA ALA A 178 12.87 26.78 8.78
C ALA A 178 11.76 25.89 8.21
N VAL A 179 12.14 24.82 7.51
CA VAL A 179 11.20 23.74 7.16
C VAL A 179 11.15 22.78 8.34
N VAL A 180 9.96 22.62 8.92
CA VAL A 180 9.71 21.72 10.05
C VAL A 180 9.07 20.45 9.53
N THR A 181 9.65 19.31 9.87
CA THR A 181 9.14 17.99 9.47
C THR A 181 8.76 17.15 10.69
N SER A 182 7.68 16.38 10.58
CA SER A 182 7.26 15.45 11.63
C SER A 182 6.46 14.29 11.06
N LEU A 183 6.37 13.20 11.84
CA LEU A 183 5.53 12.05 11.53
C LEU A 183 4.56 11.80 12.68
N ALA A 184 3.27 11.72 12.37
CA ALA A 184 2.28 11.13 13.24
C ALA A 184 2.20 9.62 12.92
N LEU A 185 2.42 8.78 13.94
CA LEU A 185 2.52 7.34 13.81
C LEU A 185 1.43 6.68 14.66
N ARG A 186 0.81 5.62 14.17
CA ARG A 186 -0.12 4.80 14.95
C ARG A 186 0.10 3.34 14.65
N ALA A 187 0.41 2.56 15.67
CA ALA A 187 0.47 1.11 15.56
C ALA A 187 -0.91 0.56 15.16
N VAL A 188 -1.01 -0.08 14.00
CA VAL A 188 -2.19 -0.82 13.54
C VAL A 188 -2.27 -2.16 14.27
N GLN A 189 -1.12 -2.78 14.51
CA GLN A 189 -0.95 -3.97 15.36
C GLN A 189 0.19 -3.74 16.33
N ALA A 190 0.33 -4.61 17.33
CA ALA A 190 1.46 -4.56 18.24
C ALA A 190 2.77 -4.73 17.46
N VAL A 191 3.74 -3.87 17.73
CA VAL A 191 5.09 -3.90 17.14
C VAL A 191 6.12 -3.83 18.24
N ASP A 192 7.23 -4.52 18.06
CA ASP A 192 8.35 -4.50 18.99
C ASP A 192 9.61 -4.02 18.28
N GLY A 193 9.93 -2.74 18.46
CA GLY A 193 11.11 -2.12 17.87
C GLY A 193 10.96 -1.81 16.38
N THR A 194 10.86 -0.52 16.07
CA THR A 194 10.79 -0.01 14.70
C THR A 194 11.49 1.34 14.61
N VAL A 195 11.90 1.70 13.41
CA VAL A 195 12.69 2.90 13.16
C VAL A 195 12.00 3.71 12.08
N ALA A 196 11.57 4.92 12.43
CA ALA A 196 10.98 5.87 11.51
C ALA A 196 12.07 6.84 11.02
N TYR A 197 12.17 7.01 9.72
CA TYR A 197 13.08 7.91 9.03
C TYR A 197 12.28 8.97 8.29
N VAL A 198 12.63 10.24 8.43
CA VAL A 198 12.03 11.34 7.67
C VAL A 198 13.12 12.24 7.10
N TRP A 199 12.94 12.69 5.86
CA TRP A 199 13.85 13.62 5.20
C TRP A 199 13.09 14.51 4.22
N LEU A 200 13.72 15.62 3.84
CA LEU A 200 13.23 16.48 2.78
C LEU A 200 13.70 15.98 1.42
N TYR A 201 12.78 16.03 0.46
CA TYR A 201 12.98 15.67 -0.92
C TYR A 201 12.68 16.89 -1.78
N ASP A 202 13.66 17.32 -2.57
CA ASP A 202 13.49 18.41 -3.52
C ASP A 202 12.77 17.89 -4.76
N ILE A 203 11.63 18.51 -5.04
CA ILE A 203 10.73 18.10 -6.11
C ILE A 203 11.34 18.43 -7.49
N GLU A 204 12.14 19.49 -7.57
CA GLU A 204 12.72 19.96 -8.83
C GLU A 204 13.94 19.13 -9.20
N SER A 205 14.92 19.03 -8.28
CA SER A 205 16.11 18.21 -8.53
C SER A 205 15.85 16.70 -8.45
N ARG A 206 14.71 16.29 -7.84
CA ARG A 206 14.37 14.88 -7.56
C ARG A 206 15.42 14.17 -6.69
N VAL A 207 16.11 14.92 -5.84
CA VAL A 207 17.19 14.43 -4.98
C VAL A 207 16.77 14.48 -3.50
N PRO A 208 17.04 13.43 -2.72
CA PRO A 208 16.90 13.49 -1.26
C PRO A 208 17.95 14.43 -0.65
N LEU A 209 17.53 15.36 0.21
CA LEU A 209 18.43 16.25 0.93
C LEU A 209 19.05 15.52 2.11
N ALA A 210 20.22 14.90 1.90
CA ALA A 210 20.76 13.97 2.90
C ALA A 210 21.01 14.54 4.29
N LYS A 211 21.37 15.82 4.37
CA LYS A 211 21.58 16.52 5.66
C LYS A 211 20.29 16.68 6.46
N THR A 212 19.13 16.48 5.82
CA THR A 212 17.81 16.58 6.43
C THR A 212 17.27 15.26 6.96
N LEU A 213 18.01 14.14 6.83
CA LEU A 213 17.58 12.87 7.40
C LEU A 213 17.48 12.96 8.93
N ARG A 214 16.33 12.56 9.46
CA ARG A 214 16.04 12.42 10.89
C ARG A 214 15.50 11.03 11.15
N THR A 215 15.71 10.55 12.36
CA THR A 215 15.42 9.17 12.74
C THR A 215 14.86 9.11 14.15
N CYS A 216 13.79 8.34 14.35
CA CYS A 216 13.26 7.99 15.66
C CYS A 216 13.21 6.46 15.79
N GLU A 217 13.75 5.94 16.89
CA GLU A 217 13.53 4.55 17.28
C GLU A 217 12.27 4.51 18.15
N LEU A 218 11.22 3.85 17.64
CA LEU A 218 10.04 3.55 18.43
C LEU A 218 10.29 2.19 19.08
N GLY A 219 10.20 2.14 20.40
CA GLY A 219 10.27 0.88 21.16
C GLY A 219 9.03 0.00 20.91
N THR A 220 8.60 -0.72 21.93
CA THR A 220 7.37 -1.51 21.84
C THR A 220 6.14 -0.59 21.80
N LEU A 221 5.27 -0.78 20.80
CA LEU A 221 3.98 -0.10 20.70
C LEU A 221 2.85 -1.13 20.71
N THR A 222 1.80 -0.85 21.48
CA THR A 222 0.58 -1.66 21.50
C THR A 222 -0.34 -1.29 20.33
N ALA A 223 -1.23 -2.20 19.93
CA ALA A 223 -2.18 -1.93 18.84
C ALA A 223 -3.05 -0.71 19.17
N GLY A 224 -3.15 0.22 18.23
CA GLY A 224 -3.85 1.50 18.37
C GLY A 224 -3.01 2.62 19.00
N GLN A 225 -1.85 2.32 19.60
CA GLN A 225 -1.01 3.32 20.26
C GLN A 225 -0.46 4.34 19.26
N ALA A 226 -0.62 5.62 19.58
CA ALA A 226 -0.07 6.72 18.81
C ALA A 226 1.34 7.07 19.30
N SER A 227 2.19 7.53 18.38
CA SER A 227 3.52 8.07 18.64
C SER A 227 3.82 9.21 17.68
N THR A 228 4.76 10.09 18.02
CA THR A 228 5.19 11.19 17.16
C THR A 228 6.71 11.15 17.00
N CYS A 229 7.17 11.37 15.78
CA CYS A 229 8.59 11.56 15.47
C CYS A 229 8.83 12.97 14.96
N GLY A 230 9.56 13.79 15.71
CA GLY A 230 9.70 15.23 15.48
C GLY A 230 8.93 16.07 16.51
N PRO A 231 8.79 17.39 16.30
CA PRO A 231 9.16 18.15 15.09
C PRO A 231 10.68 18.30 14.90
N PHE A 232 11.10 18.41 13.65
CA PHE A 232 12.48 18.65 13.26
C PHE A 232 12.58 19.94 12.43
N PRO A 233 12.98 21.07 13.01
CA PRO A 233 13.27 22.29 12.25
C PRO A 233 14.59 22.12 11.48
N GLN A 234 14.59 22.54 10.21
CA GLN A 234 15.70 22.37 9.29
C GLN A 234 15.84 23.60 8.40
N GLU A 235 17.04 24.17 8.37
CA GLU A 235 17.41 25.17 7.37
C GLU A 235 17.71 24.48 6.05
N VAL A 236 17.04 24.92 4.99
CA VAL A 236 17.23 24.41 3.63
C VAL A 236 17.37 25.59 2.66
N PRO A 237 18.02 25.37 1.51
CA PRO A 237 18.02 26.36 0.44
C PRO A 237 16.59 26.77 0.02
N PRO A 238 16.42 27.90 -0.69
CA PRO A 238 15.17 28.20 -1.36
C PRO A 238 14.81 27.08 -2.36
N GLY A 239 13.58 26.59 -2.33
CA GLY A 239 13.13 25.53 -3.20
C GLY A 239 11.77 24.95 -2.82
N ARG A 240 11.37 23.90 -3.55
CA ARG A 240 10.10 23.20 -3.33
C ARG A 240 10.34 21.82 -2.77
N TYR A 241 9.86 21.62 -1.55
CA TYR A 241 10.13 20.40 -0.80
C TYR A 241 8.85 19.64 -0.50
N THR A 242 9.01 18.33 -0.40
CA THR A 242 8.10 17.43 0.30
C THR A 242 8.91 16.67 1.33
N THR A 243 8.26 16.14 2.36
CA THR A 243 8.89 15.08 3.16
C THR A 243 8.77 13.76 2.42
N ALA A 244 9.70 12.86 2.70
CA ALA A 244 9.61 11.45 2.40
C ALA A 244 9.88 10.68 3.70
N VAL A 245 9.23 9.53 3.85
CA VAL A 245 9.31 8.72 5.07
C VAL A 245 9.61 7.27 4.75
N ALA A 246 10.33 6.61 5.64
CA ALA A 246 10.43 5.16 5.67
C ALA A 246 10.23 4.70 7.11
N VAL A 247 9.49 3.61 7.28
CA VAL A 247 9.37 2.96 8.59
C VAL A 247 9.84 1.53 8.42
N GLU A 248 10.82 1.15 9.24
CA GLU A 248 11.55 -0.11 9.14
C GLU A 248 11.44 -0.88 10.46
N PRO A 249 11.49 -2.22 10.44
CA PRO A 249 11.82 -2.97 11.64
C PRO A 249 13.18 -2.50 12.20
N GLY A 250 13.32 -2.51 13.53
CA GLY A 250 14.62 -2.28 14.15
C GLY A 250 15.64 -3.39 13.83
N PRO A 251 16.93 -3.15 14.09
CA PRO A 251 17.52 -1.95 14.71
C PRO A 251 17.78 -0.81 13.71
N ARG A 252 18.13 0.37 14.24
CA ARG A 252 18.47 1.55 13.42
C ARG A 252 19.65 1.30 12.49
N GLN A 253 19.50 1.77 11.25
CA GLN A 253 20.54 1.83 10.24
C GLN A 253 20.96 3.30 10.01
N SER A 254 22.11 3.49 9.36
CA SER A 254 22.63 4.83 9.04
C SER A 254 21.74 5.59 8.04
N ALA A 255 21.02 4.86 7.18
CA ALA A 255 20.05 5.38 6.23
C ALA A 255 18.94 4.33 6.00
N PRO A 256 17.73 4.75 5.59
CA PRO A 256 16.68 3.80 5.25
C PRO A 256 17.04 3.00 3.98
N PRO A 257 16.49 1.79 3.80
CA PRO A 257 16.60 1.03 2.56
C PRO A 257 16.15 1.88 1.36
N HIS A 258 16.84 1.75 0.22
CA HIS A 258 16.50 2.45 -1.03
C HIS A 258 16.58 3.99 -0.97
N TRP A 259 17.24 4.54 0.04
CA TRP A 259 17.57 5.97 0.16
C TRP A 259 18.14 6.62 -1.12
N ARG A 260 18.79 5.84 -2.00
CA ARG A 260 19.38 6.32 -3.26
C ARG A 260 18.51 6.13 -4.51
N SER A 261 17.41 5.38 -4.45
CA SER A 261 16.63 5.03 -5.66
C SER A 261 15.63 6.09 -6.10
N GLY A 262 15.40 7.14 -5.31
CA GLY A 262 14.28 8.06 -5.52
C GLY A 262 13.21 7.85 -4.45
N ALA A 263 12.38 8.87 -4.24
CA ALA A 263 11.54 9.02 -3.07
C ALA A 263 10.73 7.78 -2.68
N THR A 264 10.73 7.46 -1.38
CA THR A 264 9.75 6.53 -0.83
C THR A 264 8.34 7.11 -1.05
N GLY A 265 7.40 6.27 -1.49
CA GLY A 265 6.07 6.66 -2.00
C GLY A 265 5.14 7.42 -1.02
N THR A 266 5.65 7.73 0.16
CA THR A 266 4.98 8.33 1.31
C THR A 266 5.37 9.80 1.45
N GLN A 267 5.26 10.55 0.36
CA GLN A 267 5.54 11.99 0.37
C GLN A 267 4.42 12.79 1.04
N SER A 268 4.72 13.87 1.79
CA SER A 268 3.72 14.82 2.34
C SER A 268 3.14 15.77 1.28
N GLN A 269 2.37 16.78 1.72
CA GLN A 269 2.11 17.95 0.90
C GLN A 269 3.42 18.72 0.59
N ARG A 270 3.35 19.60 -0.40
CA ARG A 270 4.46 20.46 -0.83
C ARG A 270 4.54 21.72 0.01
N VAL A 271 5.76 22.15 0.32
CA VAL A 271 6.08 23.50 0.81
C VAL A 271 7.01 24.21 -0.16
N ASP A 272 6.87 25.53 -0.24
CA ASP A 272 7.74 26.42 -1.00
C ASP A 272 8.50 27.32 -0.01
N THR A 273 9.82 27.38 -0.14
CA THR A 273 10.69 28.26 0.65
C THR A 273 11.29 29.39 -0.20
N GLY A 274 10.91 29.47 -1.48
CA GLY A 274 11.26 30.57 -2.36
C GLY A 274 10.43 31.83 -2.10
N PRO A 275 10.93 33.00 -2.55
CA PRO A 275 10.17 34.26 -2.56
C PRO A 275 9.01 34.25 -3.56
#